data_AF-A0A2K5IQZ6-F1
#
_entry.id   AF-A0A2K5IQZ6-F1
#
_cell.length_a   1.000
_cell.length_b   1.000
_cell.length_c   1.000
_cell.angle_alpha   90.00
_cell.angle_beta   90.00
_cell.angle_gamma   90.00
#
_symmetry.space_group_name_H-M   'P 1'
#
loop_
_entity.id
_entity.type
_entity.pdbx_description
1 polymer ?
#
loop_
_entity_poly.entity_id
_entity_poly.type
_entity_poly.pdbx_seq_one_letter_code
_entity_poly.pdbx_strand_id
1 'polypeptide(L)'
;MALSAQQIPRWFNSAKLRSLINAAQLTKCFTRPGRTLLHGFSAQPQISSDNCFLQWGFKTYKTSSLWNSSQSTSSSSQENNSTQSSLLPSMDEQSQKPQKIPSFDSELFLEELDELPPLSPMQPISEEEAIQIIADPPLPPASFTLRDYVDHSETLQKLVLLGVDLSKIEKHTEAANLLLRLDFEKDIKQMLLFLKDVGIEDNQLGAFLTKNHAIFSEDLENLKIRVAYLHSKNFSKADVAQMVRKAPFLLNFSVERLDNRLGFFQKELELSVKKTRDLVVRLPRLLTGSLEPVKENMKVYHLELGFKHNEIQHMITRIPKMLTANKRKLTETFDFVHNVMSIPHHIIVKFPQFFNRKYRI
;
A
#
# COMPACT_ATOMS: atom_id res chain seq x y z
N MET A 1 49.08 14.95 18.03
CA MET A 1 48.70 14.28 16.77
C MET A 1 47.38 13.56 17.04
N ALA A 2 46.19 14.09 16.77
CA ALA A 2 45.68 15.00 15.74
C ALA A 2 45.34 14.32 14.39
N LEU A 3 44.04 14.36 14.07
CA LEU A 3 43.38 14.23 12.76
C LEU A 3 43.46 12.90 11.98
N SER A 4 42.29 12.26 11.81
CA SER A 4 41.72 12.05 10.48
C SER A 4 40.21 11.78 10.56
N ALA A 5 39.40 12.84 10.43
CA ALA A 5 37.97 12.72 10.16
C ALA A 5 37.76 12.81 8.64
N GLN A 6 37.29 11.74 8.00
CA GLN A 6 37.02 11.76 6.55
C GLN A 6 35.61 12.29 6.25
N GLN A 7 35.52 13.11 5.21
CA GLN A 7 34.34 13.95 4.96
C GLN A 7 33.16 13.16 4.39
N ILE A 8 31.98 13.34 4.99
CA ILE A 8 30.72 13.17 4.26
C ILE A 8 30.48 14.49 3.50
N PRO A 9 30.43 14.49 2.15
CA PRO A 9 30.11 15.69 1.40
C PRO A 9 28.63 16.05 1.59
N ARG A 10 28.36 16.93 2.56
CA ARG A 10 27.16 17.78 2.50
C ARG A 10 27.25 18.60 1.21
N TRP A 11 26.37 18.35 0.24
CA TRP A 11 25.83 19.29 -0.75
C TRP A 11 25.04 18.50 -1.80
N PHE A 12 23.70 18.56 -1.75
CA PHE A 12 22.80 18.67 -2.91
C PHE A 12 21.34 18.74 -2.43
N ASN A 13 20.84 19.95 -2.25
CA ASN A 13 19.46 20.22 -1.85
C ASN A 13 18.76 21.11 -2.89
N SER A 14 17.43 21.27 -2.79
CA SER A 14 16.63 22.32 -3.45
C SER A 14 16.36 22.28 -4.98
N ALA A 15 17.10 21.53 -5.81
CA ALA A 15 17.01 21.70 -7.28
C ALA A 15 15.92 20.90 -8.06
N LYS A 16 15.44 19.74 -7.58
CA LYS A 16 14.78 18.72 -8.44
C LYS A 16 13.27 18.50 -8.29
N LEU A 17 12.56 19.27 -7.45
CA LEU A 17 11.09 19.17 -7.33
C LEU A 17 10.31 20.08 -8.29
N ARG A 18 10.83 21.28 -8.64
CA ARG A 18 10.13 22.20 -9.55
C ARG A 18 9.90 21.58 -10.94
N SER A 19 10.80 20.71 -11.39
CA SER A 19 10.66 19.94 -12.62
C SER A 19 9.53 18.90 -12.60
N LEU A 20 9.09 18.39 -11.43
CA LEU A 20 7.99 17.43 -11.35
C LEU A 20 6.64 18.09 -11.69
N ILE A 21 6.43 19.31 -11.20
CA ILE A 21 5.18 20.06 -11.40
C ILE A 21 5.17 20.73 -12.77
N ASN A 22 6.27 21.38 -13.18
CA ASN A 22 6.33 22.12 -14.43
C ASN A 22 6.24 21.20 -15.67
N ALA A 23 6.71 19.95 -15.59
CA ALA A 23 6.58 18.99 -16.69
C ALA A 23 5.12 18.59 -16.99
N ALA A 24 4.21 18.70 -16.01
CA ALA A 24 2.78 18.40 -16.21
C ALA A 24 2.00 19.56 -16.85
N GLN A 25 2.52 20.78 -16.82
CA GLN A 25 1.83 21.97 -17.33
C GLN A 25 1.82 22.07 -18.87
N LEU A 26 2.79 21.44 -19.56
CA LEU A 26 2.94 21.54 -21.02
C LEU A 26 2.03 20.61 -21.84
N THR A 27 1.19 19.78 -21.20
CA THR A 27 0.44 18.70 -21.87
C THR A 27 -1.08 18.90 -21.84
N LYS A 28 -1.57 20.14 -21.70
CA LYS A 28 -3.02 20.46 -21.69
C LYS A 28 -3.39 21.66 -22.59
N CYS A 29 -3.27 21.47 -23.90
CA CYS A 29 -4.04 22.24 -24.88
C CYS A 29 -4.96 21.32 -25.70
N PHE A 30 -6.12 20.99 -25.14
CA PHE A 30 -7.27 20.49 -25.90
C PHE A 30 -8.55 21.16 -25.39
N THR A 31 -9.18 21.93 -26.28
CA THR A 31 -10.39 22.69 -26.02
C THR A 31 -11.63 21.80 -26.04
N ARG A 32 -12.62 22.09 -25.19
CA ARG A 32 -13.97 21.52 -25.27
C ARG A 32 -14.75 22.17 -26.43
N PRO A 33 -15.50 21.38 -27.20
CA PRO A 33 -16.82 21.77 -27.70
C PRO A 33 -17.90 21.41 -26.67
N GLY A 34 -18.99 22.19 -26.63
CA GLY A 34 -20.12 21.97 -25.73
C GLY A 34 -21.10 20.89 -26.21
N ARG A 35 -21.95 20.40 -25.31
CA ARG A 35 -23.16 19.63 -25.67
C ARG A 35 -24.34 20.58 -25.85
N THR A 36 -25.03 20.48 -26.97
CA THR A 36 -26.42 20.95 -27.11
C THR A 36 -27.38 19.80 -26.85
N LEU A 37 -28.53 20.08 -26.21
CA LEU A 37 -29.66 19.15 -26.13
C LEU A 37 -30.49 19.24 -27.42
N LEU A 38 -31.07 18.11 -27.84
CA LEU A 38 -32.36 18.07 -28.54
C LEU A 38 -33.15 16.82 -28.12
N HIS A 39 -34.48 16.93 -28.21
CA HIS A 39 -35.48 15.89 -27.89
C HIS A 39 -35.65 14.87 -29.04
N GLY A 40 -36.15 13.66 -28.74
CA GLY A 40 -36.69 12.76 -29.79
C GLY A 40 -37.02 11.31 -29.41
N PHE A 41 -38.31 11.04 -29.18
CA PHE A 41 -39.04 9.78 -29.44
C PHE A 41 -38.47 8.39 -29.05
N SER A 42 -39.00 7.85 -27.95
CA SER A 42 -39.89 6.67 -27.89
C SER A 42 -39.77 5.54 -28.93
N ALA A 43 -39.52 4.31 -28.45
CA ALA A 43 -40.21 3.08 -28.87
C ALA A 43 -40.06 1.95 -27.81
N GLN A 44 -41.09 1.11 -27.61
CA GLN A 44 -41.08 -0.04 -26.69
C GLN A 44 -42.07 -1.14 -27.16
N PRO A 45 -41.66 -2.42 -27.11
CA PRO A 45 -42.53 -3.54 -26.67
C PRO A 45 -41.91 -4.24 -25.42
N GLN A 46 -42.65 -4.68 -24.39
CA GLN A 46 -43.70 -5.73 -24.35
C GLN A 46 -43.13 -7.12 -24.72
N ILE A 47 -42.59 -7.90 -23.78
CA ILE A 47 -43.22 -8.75 -22.73
C ILE A 47 -43.69 -10.13 -23.25
N SER A 48 -42.96 -11.17 -22.82
CA SER A 48 -43.42 -12.52 -22.46
C SER A 48 -42.30 -13.16 -21.61
N SER A 49 -42.43 -13.35 -20.29
CA SER A 49 -43.29 -14.30 -19.57
C SER A 49 -42.89 -15.77 -19.76
N ASP A 50 -42.10 -16.30 -18.83
CA ASP A 50 -42.40 -17.60 -18.22
C ASP A 50 -41.77 -17.71 -16.82
N ASN A 51 -42.49 -18.36 -15.89
CA ASN A 51 -42.11 -18.49 -14.49
C ASN A 51 -41.70 -19.93 -14.16
N CYS A 52 -40.65 -20.11 -13.37
CA CYS A 52 -40.54 -21.33 -12.54
C CYS A 52 -39.87 -21.01 -11.19
N PHE A 53 -40.67 -21.08 -10.13
CA PHE A 53 -40.17 -21.06 -8.75
C PHE A 53 -39.64 -22.44 -8.39
N LEU A 54 -38.47 -22.50 -7.75
CA LEU A 54 -38.29 -23.37 -6.57
C LEU A 54 -37.37 -22.69 -5.55
N GLN A 55 -37.58 -23.06 -4.28
CA GLN A 55 -37.05 -22.44 -3.08
C GLN A 55 -36.20 -23.47 -2.29
N TRP A 56 -35.62 -23.04 -1.17
CA TRP A 56 -34.84 -23.78 -0.16
C TRP A 56 -33.31 -23.75 -0.39
N GLY A 57 -32.48 -23.66 0.64
CA GLY A 57 -32.83 -23.44 2.05
C GLY A 57 -31.59 -23.36 2.95
N PHE A 58 -31.60 -22.47 3.94
CA PHE A 58 -30.49 -22.32 4.88
C PHE A 58 -30.41 -23.50 5.86
N LYS A 59 -29.20 -23.99 6.13
CA LYS A 59 -28.89 -24.75 7.35
C LYS A 59 -27.66 -24.21 8.03
N THR A 60 -27.82 -23.82 9.28
CA THR A 60 -26.76 -23.43 10.20
C THR A 60 -26.19 -24.66 10.91
N TYR A 61 -24.97 -24.54 11.42
CA TYR A 61 -24.52 -25.31 12.57
C TYR A 61 -24.03 -24.34 13.62
N LYS A 62 -24.56 -24.49 14.84
CA LYS A 62 -24.32 -23.63 15.99
C LYS A 62 -23.85 -24.54 17.13
N THR A 63 -22.58 -24.48 17.47
CA THR A 63 -22.05 -25.10 18.69
C THR A 63 -22.07 -24.09 19.83
N SER A 64 -22.28 -24.59 21.05
CA SER A 64 -22.56 -23.79 22.22
C SER A 64 -21.72 -24.24 23.41
N SER A 65 -21.21 -23.28 24.17
CA SER A 65 -21.02 -23.41 25.62
C SER A 65 -21.55 -22.15 26.28
N LEU A 66 -22.23 -22.33 27.41
CA LEU A 66 -22.82 -21.24 28.19
C LEU A 66 -21.87 -20.85 29.33
N TRP A 67 -21.84 -19.55 29.62
CA TRP A 67 -21.28 -19.01 30.85
C TRP A 67 -22.17 -19.44 32.02
N ASN A 68 -21.59 -19.81 33.16
CA ASN A 68 -22.26 -19.66 34.45
C ASN A 68 -21.25 -19.35 35.56
N SER A 69 -21.71 -18.79 36.68
CA SER A 69 -20.85 -17.99 37.58
C SER A 69 -20.95 -18.40 39.05
N SER A 70 -19.86 -18.10 39.79
CA SER A 70 -19.77 -17.81 41.23
C SER A 70 -20.05 -18.91 42.27
N GLN A 71 -19.29 -18.79 43.38
CA GLN A 71 -19.33 -19.44 44.72
C GLN A 71 -18.20 -20.46 45.01
N SER A 72 -17.61 -20.55 46.20
CA SER A 72 -17.34 -19.52 47.25
C SER A 72 -16.39 -20.06 48.34
N THR A 73 -15.58 -19.18 48.95
CA THR A 73 -15.04 -19.22 50.34
C THR A 73 -14.27 -20.44 50.91
N SER A 74 -13.02 -20.16 51.34
CA SER A 74 -12.31 -20.73 52.52
C SER A 74 -11.85 -22.21 52.46
N SER A 75 -10.84 -22.67 53.24
CA SER A 75 -10.11 -22.06 54.37
C SER A 75 -8.64 -22.56 54.51
N SER A 76 -7.82 -21.80 55.28
CA SER A 76 -6.78 -22.24 56.27
C SER A 76 -5.66 -23.26 55.92
N SER A 77 -4.42 -23.16 56.44
CA SER A 77 -3.68 -22.14 57.24
C SER A 77 -2.19 -22.56 57.41
N GLN A 78 -1.39 -21.73 58.12
CA GLN A 78 -0.08 -22.02 58.75
C GLN A 78 1.15 -22.12 57.80
N GLU A 79 2.38 -21.66 58.12
CA GLU A 79 2.97 -20.84 59.24
C GLU A 79 4.44 -20.45 58.86
N ASN A 80 5.22 -19.53 59.47
CA ASN A 80 5.04 -18.45 60.47
C ASN A 80 6.26 -17.47 60.41
N ASN A 81 6.33 -16.52 61.37
CA ASN A 81 7.50 -15.80 61.92
C ASN A 81 8.09 -14.59 61.15
N SER A 82 8.46 -13.46 61.80
CA SER A 82 7.94 -12.77 63.02
C SER A 82 8.70 -11.44 63.27
N THR A 83 7.98 -10.34 63.57
CA THR A 83 8.43 -9.13 64.33
C THR A 83 9.62 -8.29 63.77
N GLN A 84 9.82 -6.99 64.07
CA GLN A 84 9.15 -5.99 64.93
C GLN A 84 9.55 -4.54 64.50
N SER A 85 8.75 -3.52 64.87
CA SER A 85 9.18 -2.14 65.27
C SER A 85 9.88 -1.19 64.24
N SER A 86 9.85 0.16 64.32
CA SER A 86 8.80 1.15 64.68
C SER A 86 9.27 2.60 64.31
N LEU A 87 8.36 3.57 64.36
CA LEU A 87 8.54 5.04 64.57
C LEU A 87 9.23 5.97 63.51
N LEU A 88 8.69 7.20 63.45
CA LEU A 88 9.20 8.49 62.93
C LEU A 88 9.30 9.46 64.17
N PRO A 89 9.70 10.78 64.15
CA PRO A 89 9.78 11.76 63.03
C PRO A 89 10.83 12.94 63.09
N SER A 90 10.87 13.75 61.99
CA SER A 90 10.95 15.25 61.87
C SER A 90 12.10 16.17 62.40
N MET A 91 12.36 17.25 61.61
CA MET A 91 13.03 18.57 61.88
C MET A 91 14.58 18.68 61.84
N ASP A 92 15.28 19.85 61.73
CA ASP A 92 15.26 21.11 60.91
C ASP A 92 16.55 21.96 61.28
N GLU A 93 17.02 23.14 60.77
CA GLU A 93 16.62 24.18 59.78
C GLU A 93 17.85 25.06 59.30
N GLN A 94 17.62 26.02 58.37
CA GLN A 94 18.30 27.36 58.11
C GLN A 94 19.79 27.61 57.67
N SER A 95 19.90 28.26 56.48
CA SER A 95 20.57 29.56 56.14
C SER A 95 22.08 29.89 56.29
N GLN A 96 22.75 30.32 55.18
CA GLN A 96 23.45 31.65 54.98
C GLN A 96 24.23 31.79 53.62
N LYS A 97 24.90 32.96 53.37
CA LYS A 97 25.53 33.47 52.10
C LYS A 97 26.76 34.39 52.46
N PRO A 98 27.52 35.16 51.59
CA PRO A 98 27.30 35.67 50.20
C PRO A 98 28.58 35.72 49.28
N GLN A 99 28.63 36.67 48.30
CA GLN A 99 29.75 37.12 47.40
C GLN A 99 30.03 36.27 46.13
N LYS A 100 30.49 36.82 44.98
CA LYS A 100 31.14 38.12 44.64
C LYS A 100 30.76 38.62 43.22
N ILE A 101 30.94 39.92 42.92
CA ILE A 101 30.66 40.60 41.61
C ILE A 101 31.98 40.99 40.90
N PRO A 102 32.03 41.15 39.55
CA PRO A 102 31.59 42.37 38.83
C PRO A 102 30.74 42.03 37.56
N SER A 103 29.98 42.88 36.83
CA SER A 103 29.82 44.35 36.60
C SER A 103 30.81 45.01 35.61
N PHE A 104 30.43 45.64 34.50
CA PHE A 104 29.09 45.98 33.94
C PHE A 104 28.82 45.18 32.62
N ASP A 105 28.40 45.64 31.43
CA ASP A 105 28.14 46.98 30.84
C ASP A 105 27.24 46.89 29.57
N SER A 106 26.66 48.03 29.15
CA SER A 106 25.98 48.34 27.87
C SER A 106 24.65 47.65 27.49
N GLU A 107 23.72 48.45 26.96
CA GLU A 107 22.27 48.19 26.85
C GLU A 107 21.79 47.74 25.44
N LEU A 108 20.47 47.48 25.37
CA LEU A 108 19.54 47.49 24.21
C LEU A 108 19.01 46.12 23.74
N PHE A 109 17.86 45.69 24.27
CA PHE A 109 16.80 45.01 23.49
C PHE A 109 15.44 44.93 24.24
N LEU A 110 14.41 45.51 23.61
CA LEU A 110 12.97 45.22 23.66
C LEU A 110 12.21 45.21 25.01
N GLU A 111 11.10 45.96 24.99
CA GLU A 111 10.05 45.96 26.02
C GLU A 111 9.31 44.61 26.08
N GLU A 112 9.51 43.90 27.19
CA GLU A 112 8.43 43.56 28.13
C GLU A 112 7.03 43.31 27.52
N LEU A 113 6.84 42.13 26.91
CA LEU A 113 5.51 41.55 26.72
C LEU A 113 5.11 40.80 27.99
N ASP A 114 4.31 41.45 28.81
CA ASP A 114 3.87 40.99 30.14
C ASP A 114 3.03 39.69 30.07
N GLU A 115 3.05 38.90 31.15
CA GLU A 115 2.42 37.57 31.19
C GLU A 115 0.88 37.63 31.23
N LEU A 116 0.22 37.46 30.08
CA LEU A 116 -1.22 37.20 30.05
C LEU A 116 -1.53 35.78 30.55
N PRO A 117 -2.45 35.61 31.52
CA PRO A 117 -2.79 34.29 32.07
C PRO A 117 -3.52 33.42 31.04
N PRO A 118 -3.45 32.07 31.18
CA PRO A 118 -4.08 31.15 30.24
C PRO A 118 -5.60 31.32 30.20
N LEU A 119 -6.12 31.77 29.06
CA LEU A 119 -7.56 31.95 28.82
C LEU A 119 -8.32 30.63 29.04
N SER A 120 -9.43 30.70 29.77
CA SER A 120 -10.25 29.52 30.05
C SER A 120 -11.05 29.09 28.81
N PRO A 121 -11.15 27.80 28.46
CA PRO A 121 -11.87 27.32 27.26
C PRO A 121 -13.39 27.60 27.19
N MET A 122 -13.95 28.26 28.20
CA MET A 122 -15.37 28.64 28.33
C MET A 122 -15.57 30.17 28.38
N GLN A 123 -14.52 30.96 28.16
CA GLN A 123 -14.55 32.41 28.29
C GLN A 123 -15.24 33.02 27.05
N PRO A 124 -16.25 33.91 27.22
CA PRO A 124 -16.96 34.49 26.09
C PRO A 124 -16.03 35.42 25.30
N ILE A 125 -15.99 35.19 23.99
CA ILE A 125 -15.19 35.94 23.01
C ILE A 125 -15.85 37.31 22.81
N SER A 126 -15.08 38.39 22.72
CA SER A 126 -15.62 39.72 22.39
C SER A 126 -16.14 39.77 20.94
N GLU A 127 -17.02 40.72 20.62
CA GLU A 127 -17.56 40.84 19.24
C GLU A 127 -16.44 41.19 18.25
N GLU A 128 -15.45 41.98 18.69
CA GLU A 128 -14.27 42.41 17.96
C GLU A 128 -13.27 41.27 17.69
N GLU A 129 -13.11 40.33 18.64
CA GLU A 129 -12.33 39.10 18.44
C GLU A 129 -13.09 38.10 17.56
N ALA A 130 -14.41 37.96 17.74
CA ALA A 130 -15.23 37.05 16.96
C ALA A 130 -15.23 37.40 15.46
N ILE A 131 -15.15 38.69 15.11
CA ILE A 131 -14.98 39.18 13.73
C ILE A 131 -13.59 38.82 13.16
N GLN A 132 -12.58 38.63 14.00
CA GLN A 132 -11.21 38.23 13.59
C GLN A 132 -11.03 36.71 13.48
N ILE A 133 -11.96 35.90 13.99
CA ILE A 133 -11.97 34.45 13.79
C ILE A 133 -12.40 34.14 12.35
N ILE A 134 -11.44 34.22 11.43
CA ILE A 134 -11.58 33.71 10.06
C ILE A 134 -11.66 32.18 10.16
N ALA A 135 -12.88 31.65 10.25
CA ALA A 135 -13.13 30.23 10.09
C ALA A 135 -12.72 29.79 8.68
N ASP A 136 -11.96 28.70 8.57
CA ASP A 136 -11.70 28.04 7.29
C ASP A 136 -13.03 27.73 6.58
N PRO A 137 -13.10 27.89 5.24
CA PRO A 137 -14.35 27.71 4.51
C PRO A 137 -14.93 26.30 4.76
N PRO A 138 -16.22 26.19 5.11
CA PRO A 138 -16.79 24.93 5.57
C PRO A 138 -16.70 23.87 4.47
N LEU A 139 -16.11 22.72 4.82
CA LEU A 139 -15.96 21.58 3.91
C LEU A 139 -17.33 21.19 3.31
N PRO A 140 -17.41 20.89 2.01
CA PRO A 140 -18.68 20.69 1.32
C PRO A 140 -19.51 19.55 1.95
N PRO A 141 -20.74 19.82 2.42
CA PRO A 141 -21.49 18.91 3.28
C PRO A 141 -21.82 17.61 2.54
N ALA A 142 -21.24 16.50 3.02
CA ALA A 142 -21.40 15.16 2.49
C ALA A 142 -21.09 15.02 0.99
N SER A 143 -19.97 15.58 0.53
CA SER A 143 -19.40 15.24 -0.79
C SER A 143 -19.00 13.76 -0.86
N PHE A 144 -19.61 13.01 -1.78
CA PHE A 144 -19.47 11.55 -1.91
C PHE A 144 -18.23 11.10 -2.69
N THR A 145 -17.40 12.04 -3.17
CA THR A 145 -16.30 11.81 -4.12
C THR A 145 -15.05 12.57 -3.69
N LEU A 146 -13.84 11.98 -3.79
CA LEU A 146 -12.60 12.73 -3.49
C LEU A 146 -12.39 13.90 -4.45
N ARG A 147 -12.96 13.84 -5.66
CA ARG A 147 -12.98 14.94 -6.64
C ARG A 147 -13.41 16.27 -6.04
N ASP A 148 -14.43 16.27 -5.20
CA ASP A 148 -15.04 17.49 -4.66
C ASP A 148 -14.12 18.16 -3.61
N TYR A 149 -13.21 17.38 -3.01
CA TYR A 149 -12.14 17.84 -2.12
C TYR A 149 -10.85 18.25 -2.87
N VAL A 150 -10.71 17.97 -4.18
CA VAL A 150 -9.49 18.32 -4.93
C VAL A 150 -9.28 19.82 -4.96
N ASP A 151 -10.31 20.60 -5.26
CA ASP A 151 -10.21 22.06 -5.36
C ASP A 151 -9.87 22.71 -4.00
N HIS A 152 -10.10 21.99 -2.89
CA HIS A 152 -9.87 22.41 -1.51
C HIS A 152 -8.55 21.90 -0.91
N SER A 153 -7.81 20.99 -1.58
CA SER A 153 -6.62 20.33 -1.02
C SER A 153 -5.43 20.32 -1.97
N GLU A 154 -4.39 21.10 -1.64
CA GLU A 154 -3.11 21.10 -2.37
C GLU A 154 -2.52 19.69 -2.54
N THR A 155 -2.65 18.83 -1.51
CA THR A 155 -2.17 17.44 -1.55
C THR A 155 -2.84 16.66 -2.68
N LEU A 156 -4.18 16.74 -2.77
CA LEU A 156 -4.93 16.07 -3.83
C LEU A 156 -4.63 16.67 -5.22
N GLN A 157 -4.47 17.99 -5.33
CA GLN A 157 -4.09 18.65 -6.59
C GLN A 157 -2.72 18.16 -7.08
N LYS A 158 -1.71 18.11 -6.21
CA LYS A 158 -0.36 17.62 -6.54
C LYS A 158 -0.39 16.15 -6.95
N LEU A 159 -1.21 15.31 -6.32
CA LEU A 159 -1.41 13.91 -6.72
C LEU A 159 -2.10 13.78 -8.09
N VAL A 160 -3.12 14.61 -8.38
CA VAL A 160 -3.77 14.65 -9.69
C VAL A 160 -2.79 15.11 -10.79
N LEU A 161 -1.91 16.08 -10.51
CA LEU A 161 -0.84 16.50 -11.42
C LEU A 161 0.21 15.39 -11.67
N LEU A 162 0.50 14.56 -10.67
CA LEU A 162 1.30 13.34 -10.83
C LEU A 162 0.59 12.21 -11.60
N GLY A 163 -0.67 12.41 -12.01
CA GLY A 163 -1.45 11.43 -12.76
C GLY A 163 -2.09 10.33 -11.91
N VAL A 164 -2.36 10.60 -10.62
CA VAL A 164 -3.11 9.68 -9.75
C VAL A 164 -4.61 9.76 -10.06
N ASP A 165 -5.23 8.62 -10.37
CA ASP A 165 -6.69 8.52 -10.50
C ASP A 165 -7.32 8.23 -9.13
N LEU A 166 -7.67 9.31 -8.44
CA LEU A 166 -8.36 9.27 -7.15
C LEU A 166 -9.64 8.42 -7.20
N SER A 167 -10.32 8.30 -8.34
CA SER A 167 -11.55 7.47 -8.46
C SER A 167 -11.32 5.96 -8.49
N LYS A 168 -10.06 5.52 -8.41
CA LYS A 168 -9.71 4.14 -8.04
C LYS A 168 -9.35 4.00 -6.55
N ILE A 169 -8.88 5.08 -5.91
CA ILE A 169 -8.55 5.10 -4.47
C ILE A 169 -9.83 5.26 -3.63
N GLU A 170 -10.81 6.05 -4.09
CA GLU A 170 -12.18 6.18 -3.54
C GLU A 170 -12.85 4.83 -3.23
N LYS A 171 -12.51 3.78 -3.99
CA LYS A 171 -13.08 2.42 -3.84
C LYS A 171 -12.52 1.65 -2.64
N HIS A 172 -11.55 2.22 -1.95
CA HIS A 172 -10.87 1.65 -0.79
C HIS A 172 -10.95 2.67 0.35
N THR A 173 -12.07 2.68 1.06
CA THR A 173 -12.46 3.71 2.05
C THR A 173 -11.34 4.10 3.00
N GLU A 174 -10.62 3.13 3.58
CA GLU A 174 -9.50 3.39 4.49
C GLU A 174 -8.32 4.11 3.82
N ALA A 175 -8.02 3.79 2.55
CA ALA A 175 -6.97 4.45 1.79
C ALA A 175 -7.39 5.88 1.38
N ALA A 176 -8.66 6.10 1.06
CA ALA A 176 -9.21 7.42 0.77
C ALA A 176 -9.23 8.31 2.04
N ASN A 177 -9.71 7.78 3.16
CA ASN A 177 -9.73 8.44 4.46
C ASN A 177 -8.33 8.77 4.99
N LEU A 178 -7.36 7.88 4.77
CA LEU A 178 -5.95 8.15 5.08
C LEU A 178 -5.42 9.27 4.18
N LEU A 179 -5.61 9.19 2.86
CA LEU A 179 -5.07 10.15 1.91
C LEU A 179 -5.57 11.59 2.15
N LEU A 180 -6.79 11.77 2.65
CA LEU A 180 -7.33 13.07 3.06
C LEU A 180 -6.64 13.69 4.29
N ARG A 181 -5.92 12.89 5.09
CA ARG A 181 -5.24 13.31 6.34
C ARG A 181 -3.74 13.53 6.18
N LEU A 182 -3.15 13.16 5.03
CA LEU A 182 -1.71 13.26 4.78
C LEU A 182 -1.32 14.64 4.25
N ASP A 183 -0.20 15.16 4.74
CA ASP A 183 0.47 16.31 4.13
C ASP A 183 1.37 15.85 2.96
N PHE A 184 1.42 16.68 1.92
CA PHE A 184 2.23 16.37 0.74
C PHE A 184 3.73 16.42 1.03
N GLU A 185 4.18 17.40 1.82
CA GLU A 185 5.61 17.72 2.02
C GLU A 185 6.24 16.86 3.14
N LYS A 186 5.49 16.57 4.21
CA LYS A 186 5.88 15.68 5.31
C LYS A 186 5.79 14.21 4.93
N ASP A 187 4.60 13.75 4.53
CA ASP A 187 4.31 12.31 4.47
C ASP A 187 4.52 11.74 3.05
N ILE A 188 3.85 12.33 2.06
CA ILE A 188 3.84 11.79 0.69
C ILE A 188 5.20 11.91 0.02
N LYS A 189 5.87 13.07 0.16
CA LYS A 189 7.15 13.36 -0.51
C LYS A 189 8.24 12.33 -0.22
N GLN A 190 8.38 11.88 1.03
CA GLN A 190 9.40 10.88 1.39
C GLN A 190 9.12 9.53 0.72
N MET A 191 7.84 9.13 0.63
CA MET A 191 7.42 7.95 -0.12
C MET A 191 7.71 8.08 -1.62
N LEU A 192 7.45 9.25 -2.23
CA LEU A 192 7.76 9.49 -3.65
C LEU A 192 9.26 9.44 -3.94
N LEU A 193 10.10 10.01 -3.06
CA LEU A 193 11.56 9.95 -3.17
C LEU A 193 12.07 8.50 -3.06
N PHE A 194 11.58 7.73 -2.09
CA PHE A 194 11.90 6.30 -1.97
C PHE A 194 11.50 5.49 -3.20
N LEU A 195 10.28 5.69 -3.74
CA LEU A 195 9.84 5.01 -4.96
C LEU A 195 10.75 5.37 -6.17
N LYS A 196 11.26 6.60 -6.22
CA LYS A 196 12.22 7.05 -7.23
C LYS A 196 13.59 6.39 -7.09
N ASP A 197 14.11 6.28 -5.86
CA ASP A 197 15.38 5.58 -5.57
C ASP A 197 15.30 4.07 -5.81
N VAL A 198 14.12 3.47 -5.65
CA VAL A 198 13.79 2.09 -6.06
C VAL A 198 13.71 1.94 -7.59
N GLY A 199 13.64 3.03 -8.34
CA GLY A 199 13.67 3.05 -9.81
C GLY A 199 12.30 3.19 -10.49
N ILE A 200 11.30 3.78 -9.82
CA ILE A 200 10.05 4.21 -10.46
C ILE A 200 10.23 5.62 -11.04
N GLU A 201 10.02 5.76 -12.35
CA GLU A 201 10.12 7.05 -13.05
C GLU A 201 8.95 7.99 -12.70
N ASP A 202 9.16 9.30 -12.83
CA ASP A 202 8.17 10.34 -12.46
C ASP A 202 6.84 10.19 -13.22
N ASN A 203 6.93 9.85 -14.52
CA ASN A 203 5.80 9.54 -15.41
C ASN A 203 5.06 8.23 -15.05
N GLN A 204 5.63 7.39 -14.19
CA GLN A 204 5.07 6.11 -13.75
C GLN A 204 4.43 6.19 -12.35
N LEU A 205 4.81 7.19 -11.53
CA LEU A 205 4.32 7.36 -10.15
C LEU A 205 2.78 7.38 -10.09
N GLY A 206 2.11 8.23 -10.88
CA GLY A 206 0.64 8.27 -10.92
C GLY A 206 0.01 6.91 -11.20
N ALA A 207 0.53 6.19 -12.20
CA ALA A 207 0.08 4.86 -12.57
C ALA A 207 0.48 3.76 -11.56
N PHE A 208 1.46 3.99 -10.69
CA PHE A 208 1.84 3.10 -9.58
C PHE A 208 0.91 3.29 -8.39
N LEU A 209 0.78 4.52 -7.89
CA LEU A 209 -0.06 4.92 -6.76
C LEU A 209 -1.55 4.58 -7.02
N THR A 210 -2.03 4.85 -8.23
CA THR A 210 -3.38 4.46 -8.72
C THR A 210 -3.67 2.95 -8.62
N LYS A 211 -2.62 2.11 -8.61
CA LYS A 211 -2.77 0.65 -8.47
C LYS A 211 -2.55 0.18 -7.03
N ASN A 212 -1.60 0.79 -6.32
CA ASN A 212 -1.33 0.50 -4.91
C ASN A 212 -1.87 1.61 -4.01
N HIS A 213 -3.18 1.56 -3.77
CA HIS A 213 -3.86 2.45 -2.83
C HIS A 213 -3.35 2.32 -1.38
N ALA A 214 -2.70 1.21 -1.03
CA ALA A 214 -2.24 0.91 0.33
C ALA A 214 -0.78 1.35 0.60
N ILE A 215 -0.07 1.94 -0.36
CA ILE A 215 1.35 2.29 -0.20
C ILE A 215 1.60 3.30 0.92
N PHE A 216 0.68 4.24 1.13
CA PHE A 216 0.79 5.26 2.20
C PHE A 216 0.40 4.72 3.59
N SER A 217 -0.10 3.48 3.68
CA SER A 217 -0.36 2.77 4.94
C SER A 217 0.85 1.94 5.41
N GLU A 218 1.93 1.89 4.62
CA GLU A 218 3.16 1.16 4.94
C GLU A 218 4.22 2.09 5.51
N ASP A 219 4.92 1.65 6.56
CA ASP A 219 6.10 2.33 7.08
C ASP A 219 7.28 2.30 6.07
N LEU A 220 7.99 3.43 5.99
CA LEU A 220 9.08 3.65 5.06
C LEU A 220 10.31 2.78 5.34
N GLU A 221 10.65 2.54 6.61
CA GLU A 221 11.77 1.66 6.97
C GLU A 221 11.46 0.20 6.67
N ASN A 222 10.23 -0.24 6.93
CA ASN A 222 9.71 -1.52 6.49
C ASN A 222 9.82 -1.72 4.98
N LEU A 223 9.48 -0.73 4.17
CA LEU A 223 9.63 -0.79 2.71
C LEU A 223 11.11 -0.90 2.29
N LYS A 224 12.02 -0.16 2.93
CA LYS A 224 13.48 -0.26 2.71
C LYS A 224 14.02 -1.65 3.08
N ILE A 225 13.60 -2.22 4.21
CA ILE A 225 13.96 -3.58 4.64
C ILE A 225 13.52 -4.63 3.60
N ARG A 226 12.29 -4.51 3.08
CA ARG A 226 11.75 -5.41 2.05
C ARG A 226 12.53 -5.30 0.73
N VAL A 227 13.01 -4.10 0.35
CA VAL A 227 13.92 -3.89 -0.80
C VAL A 227 15.31 -4.48 -0.55
N ALA A 228 15.90 -4.27 0.63
CA ALA A 228 17.20 -4.84 1.00
C ALA A 228 17.18 -6.38 1.00
N TYR A 229 16.07 -6.99 1.44
CA TYR A 229 15.83 -8.42 1.33
C TYR A 229 15.80 -8.92 -0.13
N LEU A 230 15.19 -8.19 -1.07
CA LEU A 230 15.24 -8.57 -2.49
C LEU A 230 16.67 -8.53 -3.03
N HIS A 231 17.50 -7.57 -2.59
CA HIS A 231 18.91 -7.56 -2.93
C HIS A 231 19.70 -8.73 -2.33
N SER A 232 19.43 -9.14 -1.09
CA SER A 232 20.09 -10.33 -0.49
C SER A 232 19.68 -11.65 -1.17
N LYS A 233 18.51 -11.69 -1.82
CA LYS A 233 18.08 -12.79 -2.72
C LYS A 233 18.64 -12.67 -4.15
N ASN A 234 19.65 -11.83 -4.36
CA ASN A 234 20.35 -11.60 -5.63
C ASN A 234 19.46 -11.04 -6.75
N PHE A 235 18.46 -10.22 -6.44
CA PHE A 235 17.81 -9.37 -7.44
C PHE A 235 18.61 -8.06 -7.60
N SER A 236 18.98 -7.69 -8.83
CA SER A 236 19.68 -6.44 -9.11
C SER A 236 18.78 -5.21 -8.91
N LYS A 237 19.35 -4.00 -8.90
CA LYS A 237 18.56 -2.76 -8.86
C LYS A 237 17.56 -2.67 -10.03
N ALA A 238 17.97 -3.08 -11.23
CA ALA A 238 17.09 -3.12 -12.40
C ALA A 238 15.98 -4.18 -12.28
N ASP A 239 16.29 -5.34 -11.69
CA ASP A 239 15.29 -6.38 -11.39
C ASP A 239 14.23 -5.86 -10.42
N VAL A 240 14.65 -5.27 -9.29
CA VAL A 240 13.74 -4.74 -8.26
C VAL A 240 12.88 -3.60 -8.82
N ALA A 241 13.46 -2.64 -9.53
CA ALA A 241 12.72 -1.57 -10.22
C ALA A 241 11.64 -2.14 -11.16
N GLN A 242 12.01 -3.13 -12.00
CA GLN A 242 11.07 -3.81 -12.87
C GLN A 242 9.98 -4.57 -12.09
N MET A 243 10.36 -5.22 -10.99
CA MET A 243 9.45 -6.03 -10.16
C MET A 243 8.37 -5.18 -9.50
N VAL A 244 8.79 -4.12 -8.80
CA VAL A 244 7.91 -3.15 -8.12
C VAL A 244 6.99 -2.46 -9.13
N ARG A 245 7.52 -2.00 -10.28
CA ARG A 245 6.75 -1.37 -11.36
C ARG A 245 5.64 -2.27 -11.95
N LYS A 246 5.91 -3.57 -12.15
CA LYS A 246 4.95 -4.53 -12.76
C LYS A 246 3.94 -5.09 -11.75
N ALA A 247 4.31 -5.15 -10.48
CA ALA A 247 3.48 -5.61 -9.37
C ALA A 247 3.54 -4.61 -8.19
N PRO A 248 2.77 -3.51 -8.23
CA PRO A 248 2.88 -2.42 -7.26
C PRO A 248 2.70 -2.81 -5.78
N PHE A 249 1.93 -3.87 -5.52
CA PHE A 249 1.73 -4.44 -4.17
C PHE A 249 2.89 -5.32 -3.68
N LEU A 250 3.98 -5.50 -4.44
CA LEU A 250 5.08 -6.39 -4.08
C LEU A 250 5.72 -6.01 -2.74
N LEU A 251 5.89 -4.70 -2.49
CA LEU A 251 6.49 -4.20 -1.26
C LEU A 251 5.52 -4.18 -0.07
N ASN A 252 4.23 -4.47 -0.23
CA ASN A 252 3.29 -4.65 0.89
C ASN A 252 3.38 -6.05 1.54
N PHE A 253 4.20 -6.94 1.01
CA PHE A 253 4.38 -8.28 1.55
C PHE A 253 5.55 -8.26 2.54
N SER A 254 5.33 -8.80 3.74
CA SER A 254 6.41 -8.99 4.72
C SER A 254 7.54 -9.82 4.13
N VAL A 255 8.76 -9.63 4.65
CA VAL A 255 9.96 -10.41 4.25
C VAL A 255 9.68 -11.91 4.30
N GLU A 256 9.02 -12.38 5.35
CA GLU A 256 8.59 -13.77 5.53
C GLU A 256 7.61 -14.23 4.44
N ARG A 257 6.59 -13.43 4.10
CA ARG A 257 5.66 -13.73 2.99
C ARG A 257 6.35 -13.74 1.62
N LEU A 258 7.36 -12.92 1.41
CA LEU A 258 8.18 -12.95 0.18
C LEU A 258 9.04 -14.21 0.12
N ASP A 259 9.67 -14.61 1.23
CA ASP A 259 10.53 -15.80 1.29
C ASP A 259 9.75 -17.09 1.10
N ASN A 260 8.63 -17.25 1.83
CA ASN A 260 7.70 -18.37 1.69
C ASN A 260 7.18 -18.50 0.25
N ARG A 261 7.03 -17.38 -0.47
CA ARG A 261 6.57 -17.37 -1.88
C ARG A 261 7.68 -17.68 -2.88
N LEU A 262 8.90 -17.18 -2.67
CA LEU A 262 10.06 -17.56 -3.49
C LEU A 262 10.39 -19.05 -3.31
N GLY A 263 10.36 -19.55 -2.06
CA GLY A 263 10.49 -20.97 -1.74
C GLY A 263 9.40 -21.83 -2.36
N PHE A 264 8.14 -21.38 -2.35
CA PHE A 264 7.05 -22.04 -3.07
C PHE A 264 7.34 -22.17 -4.57
N PHE A 265 7.69 -21.08 -5.27
CA PHE A 265 7.98 -21.15 -6.72
C PHE A 265 9.23 -21.97 -7.05
N GLN A 266 10.21 -22.06 -6.15
CA GLN A 266 11.35 -22.95 -6.32
C GLN A 266 10.95 -24.43 -6.16
N LYS A 267 10.09 -24.75 -5.17
CA LYS A 267 9.64 -26.12 -4.89
C LYS A 267 8.62 -26.64 -5.91
N GLU A 268 7.57 -25.88 -6.21
CA GLU A 268 6.45 -26.31 -7.06
C GLU A 268 6.86 -26.48 -8.54
N LEU A 269 7.86 -25.70 -9.00
CA LEU A 269 8.29 -25.71 -10.40
C LEU A 269 9.61 -26.49 -10.62
N GLU A 270 10.30 -26.86 -9.54
CA GLU A 270 11.61 -27.54 -9.53
C GLU A 270 12.67 -26.87 -10.44
N LEU A 271 12.59 -25.54 -10.56
CA LEU A 271 13.49 -24.72 -11.35
C LEU A 271 14.75 -24.37 -10.54
N SER A 272 15.90 -24.30 -11.22
CA SER A 272 17.13 -23.79 -10.60
C SER A 272 16.96 -22.35 -10.14
N VAL A 273 17.61 -21.97 -9.04
CA VAL A 273 17.46 -20.65 -8.38
C VAL A 273 17.55 -19.47 -9.36
N LYS A 274 18.45 -19.54 -10.35
CA LYS A 274 18.54 -18.55 -11.42
C LYS A 274 17.27 -18.50 -12.27
N LYS A 275 16.79 -19.62 -12.81
CA LYS A 275 15.54 -19.70 -13.59
C LYS A 275 14.33 -19.21 -12.78
N THR A 276 14.26 -19.52 -11.48
CA THR A 276 13.17 -19.08 -10.59
C THR A 276 13.18 -17.55 -10.40
N ARG A 277 14.35 -16.96 -10.16
CA ARG A 277 14.52 -15.49 -10.15
C ARG A 277 14.11 -14.87 -11.49
N ASP A 278 14.63 -15.39 -12.60
CA ASP A 278 14.37 -14.87 -13.95
C ASP A 278 12.87 -14.95 -14.30
N LEU A 279 12.17 -16.01 -13.84
CA LEU A 279 10.72 -16.19 -13.95
C LEU A 279 9.94 -15.10 -13.21
N VAL A 280 10.25 -14.84 -11.94
CA VAL A 280 9.53 -13.83 -11.14
C VAL A 280 9.88 -12.40 -11.55
N VAL A 281 11.11 -12.12 -12.00
CA VAL A 281 11.46 -10.82 -12.63
C VAL A 281 10.62 -10.58 -13.90
N ARG A 282 10.37 -11.64 -14.66
CA ARG A 282 9.59 -11.56 -15.91
C ARG A 282 8.10 -11.37 -15.65
N LEU A 283 7.51 -12.08 -14.68
CA LEU A 283 6.13 -11.92 -14.23
C LEU A 283 6.02 -11.71 -12.69
N PRO A 284 6.30 -10.51 -12.17
CA PRO A 284 6.38 -10.23 -10.73
C PRO A 284 5.07 -10.43 -9.97
N ARG A 285 3.95 -10.41 -10.68
CA ARG A 285 2.61 -10.66 -10.12
C ARG A 285 2.42 -12.09 -9.59
N LEU A 286 3.29 -13.02 -9.95
CA LEU A 286 3.36 -14.34 -9.32
C LEU A 286 3.59 -14.23 -7.80
N LEU A 287 4.41 -13.27 -7.35
CA LEU A 287 4.67 -13.05 -5.93
C LEU A 287 3.52 -12.34 -5.20
N THR A 288 2.62 -11.62 -5.90
CA THR A 288 1.51 -10.88 -5.27
C THR A 288 0.13 -11.55 -5.40
N GLY A 289 -0.05 -12.50 -6.32
CA GLY A 289 -1.33 -13.17 -6.58
C GLY A 289 -1.66 -14.33 -5.63
N SER A 290 -2.77 -15.03 -5.86
CA SER A 290 -2.96 -16.36 -5.25
C SER A 290 -1.97 -17.37 -5.84
N LEU A 291 -1.61 -18.37 -5.03
CA LEU A 291 -0.78 -19.51 -5.40
C LEU A 291 -1.62 -20.73 -5.83
N GLU A 292 -2.94 -20.73 -5.57
CA GLU A 292 -3.83 -21.86 -5.89
C GLU A 292 -3.87 -22.14 -7.41
N PRO A 293 -4.04 -21.13 -8.30
CA PRO A 293 -4.04 -21.37 -9.75
C PRO A 293 -2.72 -21.93 -10.26
N VAL A 294 -1.60 -21.70 -9.55
CA VAL A 294 -0.28 -22.24 -9.92
C VAL A 294 -0.28 -23.76 -9.69
N LYS A 295 -0.69 -24.19 -8.49
CA LYS A 295 -0.80 -25.62 -8.13
C LYS A 295 -1.80 -26.36 -9.01
N GLU A 296 -2.95 -25.73 -9.27
CA GLU A 296 -3.98 -26.27 -10.15
C GLU A 296 -3.48 -26.41 -11.58
N ASN A 297 -2.92 -25.36 -12.18
CA ASN A 297 -2.44 -25.40 -13.56
C ASN A 297 -1.27 -26.39 -13.73
N MET A 298 -0.35 -26.51 -12.76
CA MET A 298 0.71 -27.53 -12.80
C MET A 298 0.12 -28.96 -12.85
N LYS A 299 -0.93 -29.24 -12.06
CA LYS A 299 -1.66 -30.51 -12.13
C LYS A 299 -2.41 -30.69 -13.45
N VAL A 300 -3.07 -29.65 -13.98
CA VAL A 300 -3.78 -29.70 -15.27
C VAL A 300 -2.80 -30.03 -16.41
N TYR A 301 -1.67 -29.32 -16.51
CA TYR A 301 -0.66 -29.59 -17.54
C TYR A 301 -0.13 -31.03 -17.48
N HIS A 302 0.06 -31.58 -16.29
CA HIS A 302 0.65 -32.91 -16.13
C HIS A 302 -0.37 -34.05 -16.28
N LEU A 303 -1.52 -33.96 -15.57
CA LEU A 303 -2.48 -35.05 -15.42
C LEU A 303 -3.61 -35.01 -16.47
N GLU A 304 -4.04 -33.82 -16.89
CA GLU A 304 -5.17 -33.66 -17.83
C GLU A 304 -4.68 -33.46 -19.27
N LEU A 305 -3.57 -32.74 -19.45
CA LEU A 305 -3.00 -32.45 -20.79
C LEU A 305 -1.79 -33.35 -21.13
N GLY A 306 -1.33 -34.19 -20.19
CA GLY A 306 -0.33 -35.23 -20.43
C GLY A 306 1.12 -34.75 -20.66
N PHE A 307 1.46 -33.49 -20.35
CA PHE A 307 2.83 -33.00 -20.49
C PHE A 307 3.76 -33.57 -19.41
N LYS A 308 5.01 -33.86 -19.77
CA LYS A 308 6.06 -34.25 -18.82
C LYS A 308 6.56 -33.03 -18.07
N HIS A 309 6.98 -33.19 -16.81
CA HIS A 309 7.42 -32.06 -15.98
C HIS A 309 8.48 -31.16 -16.64
N ASN A 310 9.48 -31.76 -17.28
CA ASN A 310 10.52 -31.03 -18.04
C ASN A 310 9.96 -30.20 -19.22
N GLU A 311 8.88 -30.66 -19.84
CA GLU A 311 8.18 -29.94 -20.91
C GLU A 311 7.37 -28.77 -20.35
N ILE A 312 6.71 -28.96 -19.21
CA ILE A 312 6.02 -27.90 -18.47
C ILE A 312 7.02 -26.80 -18.08
N GLN A 313 8.16 -27.16 -17.49
CA GLN A 313 9.26 -26.22 -17.20
C GLN A 313 9.72 -25.44 -18.45
N HIS A 314 9.86 -26.12 -19.59
CA HIS A 314 10.27 -25.54 -20.87
C HIS A 314 9.25 -24.51 -21.43
N MET A 315 7.96 -24.74 -21.17
CA MET A 315 6.88 -23.83 -21.56
C MET A 315 6.72 -22.65 -20.60
N ILE A 316 6.65 -22.88 -19.28
CA ILE A 316 6.40 -21.82 -18.28
C ILE A 316 7.55 -20.81 -18.20
N THR A 317 8.80 -21.25 -18.38
CA THR A 317 9.96 -20.33 -18.44
C THR A 317 9.91 -19.41 -19.66
N ARG A 318 9.34 -19.88 -20.78
CA ARG A 318 9.04 -19.05 -21.96
C ARG A 318 7.78 -18.20 -21.81
N ILE A 319 6.75 -18.66 -21.11
CA ILE A 319 5.48 -17.94 -20.92
C ILE A 319 4.99 -18.12 -19.48
N PRO A 320 5.46 -17.29 -18.52
CA PRO A 320 5.11 -17.44 -17.11
C PRO A 320 3.62 -17.28 -16.80
N LYS A 321 2.86 -16.64 -17.71
CA LYS A 321 1.40 -16.48 -17.61
C LYS A 321 0.64 -17.81 -17.65
N MET A 322 1.25 -18.89 -18.15
CA MET A 322 0.68 -20.24 -18.15
C MET A 322 0.36 -20.73 -16.72
N LEU A 323 1.16 -20.31 -15.73
CA LEU A 323 0.93 -20.65 -14.32
C LEU A 323 -0.34 -20.04 -13.72
N THR A 324 -0.84 -18.93 -14.28
CA THR A 324 -2.03 -18.23 -13.78
C THR A 324 -3.06 -18.00 -14.89
N ALA A 325 -3.14 -18.92 -15.84
CA ALA A 325 -4.18 -18.92 -16.87
C ALA A 325 -5.47 -19.56 -16.33
N ASN A 326 -6.60 -19.29 -16.98
CA ASN A 326 -7.87 -19.92 -16.64
C ASN A 326 -7.90 -21.36 -17.18
N LYS A 327 -8.19 -22.34 -16.30
CA LYS A 327 -8.24 -23.77 -16.63
C LYS A 327 -9.05 -24.07 -17.90
N ARG A 328 -10.29 -23.56 -18.01
CA ARG A 328 -11.19 -23.84 -19.15
C ARG A 328 -10.54 -23.42 -20.47
N LYS A 329 -10.01 -22.19 -20.51
CA LYS A 329 -9.29 -21.68 -21.68
C LYS A 329 -8.04 -22.52 -22.00
N LEU A 330 -7.33 -23.06 -21.01
CA LEU A 330 -6.19 -23.95 -21.25
C LEU A 330 -6.64 -25.28 -21.86
N THR A 331 -7.68 -25.92 -21.32
CA THR A 331 -8.20 -27.19 -21.83
C THR A 331 -8.80 -27.03 -23.22
N GLU A 332 -9.60 -25.99 -23.47
CA GLU A 332 -10.14 -25.63 -24.79
C GLU A 332 -9.03 -25.36 -25.82
N THR A 333 -7.99 -24.60 -25.44
CA THR A 333 -6.85 -24.32 -26.34
C THR A 333 -6.04 -25.58 -26.64
N PHE A 334 -5.87 -26.48 -25.67
CA PHE A 334 -5.16 -27.73 -25.87
C PHE A 334 -5.96 -28.71 -26.72
N ASP A 335 -7.25 -28.90 -26.43
CA ASP A 335 -8.15 -29.80 -27.17
C ASP A 335 -8.20 -29.42 -28.66
N PHE A 336 -8.41 -28.14 -28.97
CA PHE A 336 -8.37 -27.67 -30.35
C PHE A 336 -7.01 -27.91 -31.04
N VAL A 337 -5.89 -27.62 -30.37
CA VAL A 337 -4.55 -27.78 -30.95
C VAL A 337 -4.15 -29.25 -31.09
N HIS A 338 -4.47 -30.09 -30.10
CA HIS A 338 -4.02 -31.48 -30.05
C HIS A 338 -4.98 -32.44 -30.77
N ASN A 339 -6.29 -32.35 -30.48
CA ASN A 339 -7.29 -33.30 -30.96
C ASN A 339 -7.90 -32.86 -32.31
N VAL A 340 -8.20 -31.57 -32.48
CA VAL A 340 -8.80 -31.08 -33.75
C VAL A 340 -7.73 -30.79 -34.82
N MET A 341 -6.62 -30.14 -34.46
CA MET A 341 -5.51 -29.87 -35.40
C MET A 341 -4.47 -30.98 -35.48
N SER A 342 -4.61 -32.08 -34.70
CA SER A 342 -3.67 -33.22 -34.66
C SER A 342 -2.21 -32.84 -34.35
N ILE A 343 -1.95 -31.75 -33.62
CA ILE A 343 -0.58 -31.29 -33.32
C ILE A 343 -0.04 -32.05 -32.08
N PRO A 344 1.07 -32.80 -32.20
CA PRO A 344 1.62 -33.57 -31.08
C PRO A 344 2.33 -32.69 -30.05
N HIS A 345 2.32 -33.11 -28.77
CA HIS A 345 2.87 -32.38 -27.61
C HIS A 345 4.24 -31.75 -27.87
N HIS A 346 5.17 -32.47 -28.49
CA HIS A 346 6.54 -31.99 -28.72
C HIS A 346 6.62 -30.76 -29.65
N ILE A 347 5.59 -30.50 -30.48
CA ILE A 347 5.47 -29.26 -31.27
C ILE A 347 4.83 -28.15 -30.43
N ILE A 348 3.81 -28.47 -29.62
CA ILE A 348 3.19 -27.52 -28.68
C ILE A 348 4.24 -26.97 -27.68
N VAL A 349 5.12 -27.84 -27.18
CA VAL A 349 6.22 -27.51 -26.24
C VAL A 349 7.28 -26.61 -26.88
N LYS A 350 7.57 -26.78 -28.19
CA LYS A 350 8.43 -25.85 -28.94
C LYS A 350 7.78 -24.48 -29.12
N PHE A 351 6.46 -24.42 -29.18
CA PHE A 351 5.67 -23.24 -29.52
C PHE A 351 4.57 -22.89 -28.49
N PRO A 352 4.89 -22.66 -27.20
CA PRO A 352 3.91 -22.46 -26.14
C PRO A 352 3.01 -21.23 -26.33
N GLN A 353 3.31 -20.34 -27.29
CA GLN A 353 2.52 -19.14 -27.60
C GLN A 353 1.05 -19.40 -27.91
N PHE A 354 0.65 -20.63 -28.28
CA PHE A 354 -0.76 -21.01 -28.44
C PHE A 354 -1.57 -20.68 -27.17
N PHE A 355 -1.11 -21.08 -25.98
CA PHE A 355 -1.79 -20.81 -24.70
C PHE A 355 -1.93 -19.31 -24.37
N ASN A 356 -1.05 -18.47 -24.90
CA ASN A 356 -1.04 -17.02 -24.67
C ASN A 356 -1.87 -16.22 -25.71
N ARG A 357 -2.37 -16.84 -26.79
CA ARG A 357 -3.29 -16.15 -27.72
C ARG A 357 -4.64 -15.90 -27.07
N LYS A 358 -5.26 -14.76 -27.42
CA LYS A 358 -6.70 -14.56 -27.27
C LYS A 358 -7.37 -15.14 -28.52
N TYR A 359 -7.77 -16.40 -28.47
CA TYR A 359 -8.78 -16.88 -29.41
C TYR A 359 -10.10 -16.19 -29.06
N ARG A 360 -10.69 -15.55 -30.06
CA ARG A 360 -12.09 -15.14 -30.07
C ARG A 360 -12.75 -16.11 -31.03
N ILE A 361 -13.26 -17.20 -30.47
CA ILE A 361 -14.16 -18.14 -31.14
C ILE A 361 -15.53 -17.45 -31.19
#